data_AF-A0A1L7UYQ4-F1
#
_entry.id   AF-A0A1L7UYQ4-F1
#
_cell.length_a   1.000
_cell.length_b   1.000
_cell.length_c   1.000
_cell.angle_alpha   90.00
_cell.angle_beta   90.00
_cell.angle_gamma   90.00
#
_symmetry.space_group_name_H-M   'P 1'
#
loop_
_entity.id
_entity.type
_entity.pdbx_description
1 polymer ?
#
loop_
_entity_poly.entity_id
_entity_poly.type
_entity_poly.pdbx_seq_one_letter_code
_entity_poly.pdbx_strand_id
1 'polypeptide(L)'
;MTSLNPNPNTDIPTPTVDAATYYDVASQQLNLVVSYSSGIHKRPDSVEVHLITSPSATATEVGNGPPTFPVNSNTGTIVFPLALDLASQGGQLIVAGLDSNLWQSSPPADPWQIPAINSSPFTSGLSATFTSLGSVELTWAWIPDMGATAQQITLTIEGQTLAPTMVKRPTVTTTFTMAQANNLFTPGRKFIIQCTPIAPGLWATPVNTTFSIPKSNSMSSISLNNQPLVSSESTMTSLSAQGTNTMEVWWGTPQGAIQTAKFPLQNFQPETTQFAGTSTVSGSGSCLASASVSSTNQQVWWITETGAIDGQVNNGKEWAPPGTGPGEAFPFNKASTASTVNGGSMASLILQYNNGAILFWVDPKGAIGCCRWMASSGWQTVFDALPQGTASASSQLTTLSFGSTAYLFCVSPEGAVVGGSWSNASISTLGPMSPIAVASAGNAAPGGGIGSFSVSDSVGGNSQEIAVLWTTPKNSIDIAFVYEEPYSFRNFQRPLTAAQSVLGGTGIAVYSNIANQCSIWWIGQYGDLRRTNVDPTKVSSTPTPNWPVFEEVGPGSCRQTRSLIVQKLSGTQFDVFYVNTKGALAGLAYSL
;
A
#
# COMPACT_ATOMS: atom_id res chain seq x y z
N MET A 1 38.96 -37.38 -80.82
CA MET A 1 38.95 -37.76 -79.40
C MET A 1 40.14 -37.12 -78.74
N THR A 2 39.93 -36.00 -78.08
CA THR A 2 40.83 -35.37 -77.12
C THR A 2 39.94 -34.82 -76.02
N SER A 3 40.11 -35.37 -74.83
CA SER A 3 39.30 -35.15 -73.62
C SER A 3 39.48 -33.74 -73.08
N LEU A 4 38.38 -33.00 -72.97
CA LEU A 4 38.29 -31.79 -72.15
C LEU A 4 38.24 -32.19 -70.67
N ASN A 5 39.13 -31.58 -69.88
CA ASN A 5 39.23 -31.75 -68.44
C ASN A 5 37.96 -31.16 -67.76
N PRO A 6 37.25 -31.91 -66.90
CA PRO A 6 36.19 -31.35 -66.08
C PRO A 6 36.79 -30.55 -64.92
N ASN A 7 36.22 -29.37 -64.68
CA ASN A 7 36.54 -28.46 -63.58
C ASN A 7 36.26 -29.15 -62.22
N PRO A 8 37.19 -29.21 -61.25
CA PRO A 8 36.94 -29.85 -59.96
C PRO A 8 36.28 -28.89 -58.95
N ASN A 9 35.41 -29.45 -58.10
CA ASN A 9 34.77 -28.89 -56.90
C ASN A 9 33.58 -27.92 -57.07
N THR A 10 32.36 -28.48 -57.07
CA THR A 10 31.09 -27.82 -56.67
C THR A 10 30.23 -28.73 -55.76
N ASP A 11 30.86 -29.45 -54.82
CA ASP A 11 30.18 -30.51 -54.04
C ASP A 11 29.60 -30.06 -52.68
N ILE A 12 29.79 -28.79 -52.27
CA ILE A 12 29.17 -28.29 -51.02
C ILE A 12 27.81 -27.68 -51.37
N PRO A 13 26.69 -28.20 -50.82
CA PRO A 13 25.38 -27.58 -51.01
C PRO A 13 25.37 -26.17 -50.40
N THR A 14 24.71 -25.23 -51.08
CA THR A 14 24.54 -23.86 -50.60
C THR A 14 23.88 -23.86 -49.22
N PRO A 15 24.49 -23.23 -48.19
CA PRO A 15 23.86 -23.07 -46.89
C PRO A 15 22.58 -22.22 -47.01
N THR A 16 21.50 -22.67 -46.39
CA THR A 16 20.26 -21.89 -46.26
C THR A 16 20.06 -21.51 -44.80
N VAL A 17 19.77 -20.23 -44.54
CA VAL A 17 19.46 -19.76 -43.19
C VAL A 17 18.02 -20.18 -42.86
N ASP A 18 17.86 -20.97 -41.81
CA ASP A 18 16.57 -21.48 -41.37
C ASP A 18 15.78 -20.41 -40.61
N ALA A 19 14.45 -20.49 -40.65
CA ALA A 19 13.55 -19.68 -39.85
C ALA A 19 13.75 -19.89 -38.34
N ALA A 20 14.36 -21.00 -37.93
CA ALA A 20 14.78 -21.25 -36.55
C ALA A 20 15.97 -20.39 -36.07
N THR A 21 16.60 -19.61 -36.95
CA THR A 21 17.65 -18.65 -36.58
C THR A 21 17.10 -17.57 -35.65
N TYR A 22 17.78 -17.29 -34.54
CA TYR A 22 17.37 -16.26 -33.58
C TYR A 22 18.56 -15.59 -32.89
N TYR A 23 18.36 -14.37 -32.41
CA TYR A 23 19.32 -13.65 -31.59
C TYR A 23 19.01 -13.82 -30.10
N ASP A 24 19.98 -14.29 -29.32
CA ASP A 24 19.89 -14.39 -27.86
C ASP A 24 20.51 -13.16 -27.18
N VAL A 25 19.66 -12.36 -26.55
CA VAL A 25 20.08 -11.12 -25.86
C VAL A 25 20.83 -11.41 -24.56
N ALA A 26 20.55 -12.52 -23.87
CA ALA A 26 21.20 -12.83 -22.60
C ALA A 26 22.68 -13.15 -22.80
N SER A 27 23.00 -13.86 -23.89
CA SER A 27 24.38 -14.22 -24.27
C SER A 27 25.00 -13.25 -25.27
N GLN A 28 24.23 -12.31 -25.84
CA GLN A 28 24.64 -11.42 -26.93
C GLN A 28 25.15 -12.20 -28.17
N GLN A 29 24.51 -13.33 -28.46
CA GLN A 29 24.91 -14.25 -29.51
C GLN A 29 23.82 -14.44 -30.56
N LEU A 30 24.22 -14.43 -31.84
CA LEU A 30 23.35 -14.85 -32.94
C LEU A 30 23.48 -16.36 -33.10
N ASN A 31 22.37 -17.07 -32.92
CA ASN A 31 22.26 -18.51 -33.15
C ASN A 31 21.84 -18.74 -34.59
N LEU A 32 22.82 -18.94 -35.47
CA LEU A 32 22.60 -19.19 -36.89
C LEU A 32 22.29 -20.66 -37.13
N VAL A 33 21.05 -20.94 -37.51
CA VAL A 33 20.62 -22.28 -37.90
C VAL A 33 20.74 -22.37 -39.42
N VAL A 34 21.62 -23.25 -39.88
CA VAL A 34 21.93 -23.42 -41.29
C VAL A 34 21.56 -24.82 -41.73
N SER A 35 20.69 -24.91 -42.73
CA SER A 35 20.24 -26.16 -43.33
C SER A 35 20.90 -26.37 -44.68
N TYR A 36 21.30 -27.61 -44.96
CA TYR A 36 21.97 -28.01 -46.21
C TYR A 36 21.11 -29.00 -46.99
N SER A 37 20.93 -28.75 -48.30
CA SER A 37 19.95 -29.47 -49.14
C SER A 37 20.47 -30.72 -49.84
N SER A 38 21.79 -30.96 -49.90
CA SER A 38 22.34 -32.18 -50.51
C SER A 38 22.54 -33.29 -49.47
N GLY A 39 22.13 -34.51 -49.82
CA GLY A 39 22.27 -35.67 -48.96
C GLY A 39 23.74 -35.96 -48.62
N ILE A 40 24.06 -35.84 -47.34
CA ILE A 40 25.08 -36.56 -46.53
C ILE A 40 26.56 -36.55 -47.00
N HIS A 41 26.93 -36.10 -48.20
CA HIS A 41 28.26 -36.44 -48.74
C HIS A 41 29.39 -35.41 -48.57
N LYS A 42 29.11 -34.14 -48.25
CA LYS A 42 30.15 -33.17 -47.86
C LYS A 42 29.59 -32.06 -46.97
N ARG A 43 30.17 -31.89 -45.78
CA ARG A 43 29.86 -30.81 -44.82
C ARG A 43 30.99 -29.76 -44.89
N PRO A 44 30.70 -28.46 -44.73
CA PRO A 44 31.76 -27.46 -44.69
C PRO A 44 32.60 -27.59 -43.41
N ASP A 45 33.89 -27.31 -43.52
CA ASP A 45 34.82 -27.25 -42.39
C ASP A 45 34.59 -25.99 -41.54
N SER A 46 34.16 -24.90 -42.18
CA SER A 46 33.80 -23.64 -41.51
C SER A 46 32.68 -22.90 -42.23
N VAL A 47 31.99 -22.03 -41.51
CA VAL A 47 31.02 -21.07 -42.05
C VAL A 47 31.49 -19.65 -41.74
N GLU A 48 31.52 -18.79 -42.75
CA GLU A 48 31.77 -17.36 -42.61
C GLU A 48 30.48 -16.57 -42.77
N VAL A 49 30.31 -15.57 -41.91
CA VAL A 49 29.13 -14.70 -41.88
C VAL A 49 29.57 -13.26 -42.01
N HIS A 50 29.06 -12.59 -43.02
CA HIS A 50 29.28 -11.17 -43.25
C HIS A 50 28.01 -10.37 -43.07
N LEU A 51 28.16 -9.17 -42.54
CA LEU A 51 27.08 -8.22 -42.31
C LEU A 51 27.22 -7.02 -43.25
N ILE A 52 26.11 -6.64 -43.89
CA ILE A 52 25.95 -5.40 -44.65
C ILE A 52 24.98 -4.51 -43.88
N THR A 53 25.46 -3.39 -43.34
CA THR A 53 24.64 -2.39 -42.63
C THR A 53 24.43 -1.15 -43.49
N SER A 54 23.24 -0.56 -43.49
CA SER A 54 23.03 0.73 -44.16
C SER A 54 23.73 1.86 -43.38
N PRO A 55 24.47 2.78 -44.02
CA PRO A 55 24.57 3.01 -45.47
C PRO A 55 25.79 2.34 -46.15
N SER A 56 26.53 1.48 -45.45
CA SER A 56 27.72 0.81 -45.97
C SER A 56 27.34 -0.33 -46.93
N ALA A 57 27.75 -0.23 -48.21
CA ALA A 57 27.64 -1.35 -49.14
C ALA A 57 28.73 -2.42 -48.92
N THR A 58 29.68 -2.18 -48.01
CA THR A 58 30.81 -3.08 -47.76
C THR A 58 30.43 -4.12 -46.70
N ALA A 59 30.53 -5.40 -47.08
CA ALA A 59 30.29 -6.52 -46.18
C ALA A 59 31.45 -6.66 -45.17
N THR A 60 31.13 -6.70 -43.88
CA THR A 60 32.10 -6.88 -42.79
C THR A 60 31.96 -8.27 -42.20
N GLU A 61 33.06 -9.01 -42.02
CA GLU A 61 33.01 -10.33 -41.35
C GLU A 61 32.60 -10.16 -39.88
N VAL A 62 31.58 -10.91 -39.45
CA VAL A 62 31.04 -10.87 -38.07
C VAL A 62 31.06 -12.23 -37.38
N GLY A 63 31.42 -13.30 -38.09
CA GLY A 63 31.56 -14.63 -37.49
C GLY A 63 32.23 -15.63 -38.42
N ASN A 64 33.05 -16.50 -37.85
CA ASN A 64 33.74 -17.60 -38.54
C ASN A 64 33.89 -18.79 -37.58
N GLY A 65 33.56 -20.00 -38.05
CA GLY A 65 33.81 -21.21 -37.26
C GLY A 65 33.12 -22.47 -37.76
N PRO A 66 33.44 -23.63 -37.16
CA PRO A 66 32.85 -24.92 -37.56
C PRO A 66 31.41 -25.05 -37.04
N PRO A 67 30.43 -25.37 -37.91
CA PRO A 67 29.06 -25.66 -37.48
C PRO A 67 28.96 -27.02 -36.77
N THR A 68 28.09 -27.11 -35.76
CA THR A 68 27.81 -28.34 -35.02
C THR A 68 26.62 -29.07 -35.65
N PHE A 69 26.78 -30.37 -35.94
CA PHE A 69 25.73 -31.20 -36.53
C PHE A 69 25.26 -32.31 -35.57
N PRO A 70 23.95 -32.41 -35.28
CA PRO A 70 23.39 -33.58 -34.63
C PRO A 70 23.59 -34.86 -35.47
N VAL A 71 23.62 -36.02 -34.79
CA VAL A 71 23.76 -37.33 -35.45
C VAL A 71 22.64 -37.52 -36.47
N ASN A 72 23.00 -37.89 -37.71
CA ASN A 72 22.08 -38.09 -38.84
C ASN A 72 21.26 -36.85 -39.26
N SER A 73 21.71 -35.64 -38.92
CA SER A 73 21.08 -34.38 -39.36
C SER A 73 21.82 -33.73 -40.52
N ASN A 74 21.05 -33.09 -41.41
CA ASN A 74 21.54 -32.17 -42.45
C ASN A 74 21.45 -30.69 -42.01
N THR A 75 21.02 -30.44 -40.77
CA THR A 75 20.96 -29.11 -40.15
C THR A 75 22.15 -28.95 -39.22
N GLY A 76 22.94 -27.90 -39.44
CA GLY A 76 24.04 -27.48 -38.59
C GLY A 76 23.69 -26.19 -37.85
N THR A 77 24.24 -26.01 -36.65
CA THR A 77 24.10 -24.77 -35.88
C THR A 77 25.47 -24.18 -35.62
N ILE A 78 25.60 -22.88 -35.85
CA ILE A 78 26.77 -22.10 -35.45
C ILE A 78 26.32 -20.89 -34.63
N VAL A 79 27.10 -20.58 -33.61
CA VAL A 79 26.81 -19.47 -32.70
C VAL A 79 27.99 -18.51 -32.75
N PHE A 80 27.72 -17.24 -33.00
CA PHE A 80 28.75 -16.20 -32.95
C PHE A 80 28.26 -14.99 -32.16
N PRO A 81 29.16 -14.30 -31.44
CA PRO A 81 28.81 -13.07 -30.76
C PRO A 81 28.57 -11.98 -31.81
N LEU A 82 27.36 -11.44 -31.84
CA LEU A 82 27.03 -10.29 -32.68
C LEU A 82 26.64 -9.14 -31.75
N ALA A 83 27.35 -8.01 -31.87
CA ALA A 83 27.12 -6.86 -31.00
C ALA A 83 25.70 -6.29 -31.21
N LEU A 84 25.08 -5.87 -30.11
CA LEU A 84 23.67 -5.46 -30.09
C LEU A 84 23.41 -4.19 -30.90
N ASP A 85 24.37 -3.26 -30.90
CA ASP A 85 24.33 -2.03 -31.68
C ASP A 85 24.23 -2.35 -33.18
N LEU A 86 25.06 -3.27 -33.68
CA LEU A 86 25.04 -3.75 -35.06
C LEU A 86 23.78 -4.52 -35.39
N ALA A 87 23.34 -5.42 -34.50
CA ALA A 87 22.10 -6.16 -34.67
C ALA A 87 20.89 -5.22 -34.76
N SER A 88 20.89 -4.10 -34.04
CA SER A 88 19.78 -3.13 -33.98
C SER A 88 19.71 -2.16 -35.16
N GLN A 89 20.81 -1.94 -35.88
CA GLN A 89 20.88 -1.00 -37.02
C GLN A 89 20.15 -1.51 -38.26
N GLY A 90 19.73 -2.78 -38.27
CA GLY A 90 19.24 -3.43 -39.47
C GLY A 90 20.38 -3.70 -40.45
N GLY A 91 20.17 -4.68 -41.33
CA GLY A 91 21.19 -5.10 -42.25
C GLY A 91 20.87 -6.44 -42.85
N GLN A 92 21.75 -6.88 -43.73
CA GLN A 92 21.64 -8.17 -44.36
C GLN A 92 22.86 -9.04 -44.06
N LEU A 93 22.61 -10.33 -43.84
CA LEU A 93 23.61 -11.36 -43.61
C LEU A 93 23.90 -12.09 -44.92
N ILE A 94 25.18 -12.28 -45.17
CA ILE A 94 25.71 -13.17 -46.20
C ILE A 94 26.41 -14.31 -45.48
N VAL A 95 26.06 -15.55 -45.85
CA VAL A 95 26.61 -16.76 -45.23
C VAL A 95 27.31 -17.58 -46.32
N ALA A 96 28.56 -17.96 -46.07
CA ALA A 96 29.36 -18.79 -46.98
C ALA A 96 29.88 -20.04 -46.25
N GLY A 97 29.86 -21.19 -46.91
CA GLY A 97 30.49 -22.42 -46.42
C GLY A 97 31.90 -22.58 -47.01
N LEU A 98 32.86 -23.03 -46.22
CA LEU A 98 34.26 -23.22 -46.60
C LEU A 98 34.68 -24.69 -46.47
N ASP A 99 35.45 -25.16 -47.45
CA ASP A 99 36.23 -26.40 -47.42
C ASP A 99 37.69 -26.00 -47.71
N SER A 100 38.62 -26.45 -46.86
CA SER A 100 40.08 -26.30 -47.09
C SER A 100 40.57 -24.90 -47.55
N ASN A 101 40.05 -23.83 -46.94
CA ASN A 101 40.39 -22.41 -47.19
C ASN A 101 40.06 -21.88 -48.60
N LEU A 102 39.19 -22.55 -49.38
CA LEU A 102 38.71 -22.04 -50.67
C LEU A 102 37.30 -21.44 -50.50
N TRP A 103 37.21 -20.12 -50.67
CA TRP A 103 35.97 -19.34 -50.65
C TRP A 103 35.11 -19.70 -51.87
N GLN A 104 34.16 -20.62 -51.70
CA GLN A 104 33.16 -20.91 -52.73
C GLN A 104 31.87 -20.16 -52.40
N SER A 105 31.81 -18.87 -52.75
CA SER A 105 30.53 -18.17 -52.77
C SER A 105 29.69 -18.68 -53.94
N SER A 106 28.44 -19.02 -53.68
CA SER A 106 27.41 -19.07 -54.71
C SER A 106 26.13 -18.48 -54.13
N PRO A 107 25.28 -17.88 -54.99
CA PRO A 107 24.21 -16.96 -54.61
C PRO A 107 23.27 -17.52 -53.52
N PRO A 108 22.55 -16.65 -52.80
CA PRO A 108 21.37 -16.07 -53.41
C PRO A 108 21.62 -14.65 -53.91
N ALA A 109 20.82 -14.22 -54.89
CA ALA A 109 20.80 -12.85 -55.40
C ALA A 109 20.36 -11.82 -54.32
N ASP A 110 19.87 -12.28 -53.16
CA ASP A 110 19.33 -11.44 -52.09
C ASP A 110 19.91 -11.82 -50.72
N PRO A 111 20.56 -10.87 -50.02
CA PRO A 111 21.07 -11.07 -48.67
C PRO A 111 19.97 -11.28 -47.60
N TRP A 112 20.22 -12.12 -46.59
CA TRP A 112 19.23 -12.51 -45.58
C TRP A 112 18.98 -11.39 -44.56
N GLN A 113 17.73 -11.14 -44.16
CA GLN A 113 17.49 -10.21 -43.06
C GLN A 113 18.05 -10.77 -41.75
N ILE A 114 18.66 -9.90 -40.93
CA ILE A 114 18.95 -10.26 -39.54
C ILE A 114 17.63 -10.68 -38.87
N PRO A 115 17.58 -11.82 -38.15
CA PRO A 115 16.37 -12.26 -37.48
C PRO A 115 15.94 -11.22 -36.43
N ALA A 116 14.63 -11.08 -36.26
CA ALA A 116 14.09 -10.27 -35.19
C ALA A 116 14.56 -10.80 -33.83
N ILE A 117 15.00 -9.88 -32.99
CA ILE A 117 15.24 -10.08 -31.58
C ILE A 117 13.90 -10.38 -30.91
N ASN A 118 13.80 -11.56 -30.30
CA ASN A 118 12.57 -12.16 -29.78
C ASN A 118 12.47 -12.11 -28.24
N SER A 119 13.38 -11.39 -27.59
CA SER A 119 13.48 -11.29 -26.13
C SER A 119 13.00 -9.91 -25.61
N SER A 120 13.25 -9.62 -24.34
CA SER A 120 12.83 -8.34 -23.74
C SER A 120 13.82 -7.21 -24.04
N PRO A 121 13.35 -5.98 -24.36
CA PRO A 121 14.23 -4.82 -24.53
C PRO A 121 14.76 -4.24 -23.19
N PHE A 122 14.55 -4.94 -22.07
CA PHE A 122 14.96 -4.51 -20.73
C PHE A 122 16.12 -5.35 -20.19
N THR A 123 17.14 -4.71 -19.61
CA THR A 123 18.26 -5.40 -18.92
C THR A 123 17.89 -5.90 -17.55
N SER A 124 17.00 -5.18 -16.86
CA SER A 124 16.33 -5.63 -15.65
C SER A 124 14.91 -6.10 -16.01
N GLY A 125 14.41 -7.11 -15.32
CA GLY A 125 12.99 -7.44 -15.40
C GLY A 125 12.14 -6.21 -15.09
N LEU A 126 11.04 -6.02 -15.83
CA LEU A 126 10.06 -4.97 -15.54
C LEU A 126 9.54 -5.17 -14.10
N SER A 127 9.62 -4.15 -13.27
CA SER A 127 9.06 -4.16 -11.91
C SER A 127 7.83 -3.27 -11.84
N ALA A 128 6.91 -3.60 -10.94
CA ALA A 128 5.69 -2.84 -10.69
C ALA A 128 5.53 -2.58 -9.19
N THR A 129 5.31 -1.31 -8.82
CA THR A 129 5.12 -0.87 -7.44
C THR A 129 3.81 -0.12 -7.31
N PHE A 130 3.03 -0.44 -6.28
CA PHE A 130 1.79 0.27 -5.97
C PHE A 130 2.08 1.51 -5.14
N THR A 131 1.60 2.64 -5.62
CA THR A 131 1.78 3.94 -4.99
C THR A 131 0.65 4.23 -4.01
N SER A 132 0.87 5.19 -3.11
CA SER A 132 -0.19 5.67 -2.19
C SER A 132 -1.38 6.33 -2.88
N LEU A 133 -1.31 6.64 -4.18
CA LEU A 133 -2.42 7.10 -5.01
C LEU A 133 -3.31 5.95 -5.51
N GLY A 134 -2.90 4.70 -5.33
CA GLY A 134 -3.51 3.49 -5.94
C GLY A 134 -2.98 3.21 -7.35
N SER A 135 -2.16 4.10 -7.89
CA SER A 135 -1.54 3.94 -9.21
C SER A 135 -0.42 2.91 -9.19
N VAL A 136 -0.16 2.29 -10.35
CA VAL A 136 0.97 1.39 -10.56
C VAL A 136 2.11 2.15 -11.22
N GLU A 137 3.23 2.26 -10.53
CA GLU A 137 4.50 2.70 -11.11
C GLU A 137 5.28 1.50 -11.64
N LEU A 138 5.65 1.57 -12.91
CA LEU A 138 6.51 0.59 -13.55
C LEU A 138 7.92 1.15 -13.67
N THR A 139 8.91 0.31 -13.39
CA THR A 139 10.33 0.68 -13.46
C THR A 139 11.12 -0.39 -14.21
N TRP A 140 12.02 0.04 -15.09
CA TRP A 140 12.90 -0.84 -15.87
C TRP A 140 14.21 -0.13 -16.22
N ALA A 141 15.19 -0.87 -16.72
CA ALA A 141 16.40 -0.30 -17.30
C ALA A 141 16.44 -0.56 -18.82
N TRP A 142 16.80 0.48 -19.57
CA TRP A 142 17.08 0.34 -21.00
C TRP A 142 18.36 -0.46 -21.20
N ILE A 143 18.40 -1.30 -22.24
CA ILE A 143 19.67 -1.87 -22.70
C ILE A 143 20.56 -0.74 -23.24
N PRO A 144 21.81 -0.63 -22.78
CA PRO A 144 22.80 0.31 -23.33
C PRO A 144 22.91 0.18 -24.86
N ASP A 145 23.25 1.27 -25.54
CA ASP A 145 23.59 1.27 -26.98
C ASP A 145 22.48 0.85 -27.98
N MET A 146 21.23 0.73 -27.54
CA MET A 146 20.09 0.45 -28.44
C MET A 146 19.63 1.67 -29.27
N GLY A 147 19.24 1.42 -30.53
CA GLY A 147 18.62 2.40 -31.43
C GLY A 147 17.13 2.70 -31.18
N ALA A 148 16.45 1.96 -30.29
CA ALA A 148 15.06 2.22 -29.95
C ALA A 148 14.90 3.56 -29.21
N THR A 149 14.21 4.53 -29.82
CA THR A 149 14.00 5.86 -29.24
C THR A 149 12.71 5.97 -28.42
N ALA A 150 11.75 5.06 -28.64
CA ALA A 150 10.47 5.02 -27.94
C ALA A 150 9.87 3.61 -27.87
N GLN A 151 9.04 3.39 -26.85
CA GLN A 151 8.22 2.19 -26.67
C GLN A 151 6.77 2.56 -26.36
N GLN A 152 5.87 1.69 -26.80
CA GLN A 152 4.46 1.73 -26.48
C GLN A 152 4.20 0.74 -25.35
N ILE A 153 3.77 1.24 -24.20
CA ILE A 153 3.43 0.42 -23.05
C ILE A 153 1.93 0.40 -22.92
N THR A 154 1.36 -0.81 -22.93
CA THR A 154 -0.09 -1.01 -22.87
C THR A 154 -0.43 -1.84 -21.64
N LEU A 155 -1.40 -1.38 -20.86
CA LEU A 155 -1.92 -2.08 -19.69
C LEU A 155 -3.21 -2.81 -20.08
N THR A 156 -3.30 -4.10 -19.74
CA THR A 156 -4.52 -4.90 -19.90
C THR A 156 -4.97 -5.46 -18.56
N ILE A 157 -6.23 -5.22 -18.19
CA ILE A 157 -6.87 -5.73 -16.97
C ILE A 157 -8.19 -6.38 -17.39
N GLU A 158 -8.42 -7.64 -17.00
CA GLU A 158 -9.67 -8.37 -17.32
C GLU A 158 -10.04 -8.38 -18.82
N GLY A 159 -9.03 -8.42 -19.70
CA GLY A 159 -9.23 -8.38 -21.16
C GLY A 159 -9.56 -6.99 -21.70
N GLN A 160 -9.67 -5.97 -20.85
CA GLN A 160 -9.77 -4.58 -21.28
C GLN A 160 -8.36 -4.01 -21.45
N THR A 161 -8.00 -3.75 -22.71
CA THR A 161 -6.77 -3.06 -23.07
C THR A 161 -6.98 -1.56 -22.95
N LEU A 162 -6.19 -0.91 -22.10
CA LEU A 162 -6.27 0.50 -21.82
C LEU A 162 -5.41 1.31 -22.79
N ALA A 163 -5.62 2.62 -22.82
CA ALA A 163 -4.91 3.50 -23.73
C ALA A 163 -3.38 3.33 -23.59
N PRO A 164 -2.65 3.13 -24.70
CA PRO A 164 -1.21 2.94 -24.67
C PRO A 164 -0.48 4.22 -24.28
N THR A 165 0.57 4.08 -23.46
CA THR A 165 1.46 5.18 -23.07
C THR A 165 2.75 5.10 -23.85
N MET A 166 3.14 6.22 -24.43
CA MET A 166 4.39 6.38 -25.14
C MET A 166 5.51 6.74 -24.16
N VAL A 167 6.56 5.94 -24.09
CA VAL A 167 7.74 6.24 -23.28
C VAL A 167 8.96 6.41 -24.18
N LYS A 168 9.65 7.54 -24.03
CA LYS A 168 10.85 7.88 -24.82
C LYS A 168 12.10 7.70 -23.97
N ARG A 169 13.19 7.26 -24.58
CA ARG A 169 14.50 7.21 -23.91
C ARG A 169 14.93 8.64 -23.49
N PRO A 170 15.52 8.87 -22.30
CA PRO A 170 16.01 7.89 -21.33
C PRO A 170 15.04 7.53 -20.20
N THR A 171 13.74 7.85 -20.32
CA THR A 171 12.76 7.61 -19.25
C THR A 171 12.68 6.13 -18.86
N VAL A 172 12.93 5.82 -17.59
CA VAL A 172 12.98 4.46 -17.01
C VAL A 172 11.78 4.10 -16.15
N THR A 173 10.84 5.03 -16.01
CA THR A 173 9.63 4.86 -15.22
C THR A 173 8.39 5.32 -15.98
N THR A 174 7.27 4.66 -15.75
CA THR A 174 5.95 5.16 -16.18
C THR A 174 4.90 4.81 -15.14
N THR A 175 3.86 5.60 -15.04
CA THR A 175 2.79 5.39 -14.05
C THR A 175 1.46 5.22 -14.76
N PHE A 176 0.79 4.12 -14.46
CA PHE A 176 -0.62 3.93 -14.81
C PHE A 176 -1.47 4.34 -13.63
N THR A 177 -2.22 5.43 -13.80
CA THR A 177 -3.10 5.96 -12.76
C THR A 177 -4.34 5.10 -12.58
N MET A 178 -4.95 5.15 -11.39
CA MET A 178 -6.27 4.54 -11.13
C MET A 178 -7.32 4.96 -12.16
N ALA A 179 -7.34 6.24 -12.54
CA ALA A 179 -8.25 6.77 -13.54
C ALA A 179 -8.00 6.18 -14.94
N GLN A 180 -6.73 6.08 -15.37
CA GLN A 180 -6.37 5.39 -16.62
C GLN A 180 -6.72 3.90 -16.57
N ALA A 181 -6.70 3.30 -15.38
CA ALA A 181 -7.12 1.93 -15.15
C ALA A 181 -8.62 1.73 -14.98
N ASN A 182 -9.47 2.76 -15.22
CA ASN A 182 -10.91 2.71 -15.01
C ASN A 182 -11.30 2.18 -13.60
N ASN A 183 -10.47 2.44 -12.59
CA ASN A 183 -10.61 1.93 -11.22
C ASN A 183 -10.63 0.39 -11.11
N LEU A 184 -9.97 -0.31 -12.04
CA LEU A 184 -9.91 -1.79 -12.07
C LEU A 184 -8.72 -2.39 -11.32
N PHE A 185 -7.84 -1.55 -10.75
CA PHE A 185 -6.84 -2.04 -9.81
C PHE A 185 -7.58 -2.45 -8.54
N THR A 186 -7.69 -3.75 -8.31
CA THR A 186 -8.32 -4.33 -7.11
C THR A 186 -7.42 -5.42 -6.54
N PRO A 187 -7.41 -5.64 -5.21
CA PRO A 187 -6.48 -6.57 -4.56
C PRO A 187 -6.52 -7.99 -5.13
N GLY A 188 -5.36 -8.56 -5.44
CA GLY A 188 -5.20 -9.94 -5.91
C GLY A 188 -5.56 -10.19 -7.38
N ARG A 189 -6.08 -9.18 -8.11
CA ARG A 189 -6.23 -9.31 -9.57
C ARG A 189 -4.89 -9.29 -10.27
N LYS A 190 -4.84 -9.83 -11.48
CA LYS A 190 -3.67 -9.77 -12.35
C LYS A 190 -3.85 -8.70 -13.41
N PHE A 191 -2.77 -8.03 -13.76
CA PHE A 191 -2.71 -7.14 -14.90
C PHE A 191 -1.51 -7.49 -15.77
N ILE A 192 -1.65 -7.24 -17.07
CA ILE A 192 -0.64 -7.54 -18.08
C ILE A 192 -0.10 -6.23 -18.60
N ILE A 193 1.22 -6.06 -18.56
CA ILE A 193 1.91 -5.01 -19.26
C ILE A 193 2.46 -5.59 -20.56
N GLN A 194 2.02 -5.02 -21.68
CA GLN A 194 2.54 -5.32 -23.00
C GLN A 194 3.44 -4.17 -23.45
N CYS A 195 4.69 -4.47 -23.74
CA CYS A 195 5.65 -3.51 -24.28
C CYS A 195 5.87 -3.79 -25.77
N THR A 196 5.58 -2.79 -26.61
CA THR A 196 5.72 -2.87 -28.07
C THR A 196 6.73 -1.80 -28.55
N PRO A 197 7.82 -2.18 -29.22
CA PRO A 197 8.77 -1.23 -29.81
C PRO A 197 8.15 -0.43 -30.97
N ILE A 198 8.52 0.84 -31.13
CA ILE A 198 7.90 1.76 -32.12
C ILE A 198 8.80 2.04 -33.33
N ALA A 199 10.06 1.59 -33.30
CA ALA A 199 10.97 1.78 -34.42
C ALA A 199 10.87 0.62 -35.44
N PRO A 200 10.98 0.90 -36.76
CA PRO A 200 11.11 -0.13 -37.77
C PRO A 200 12.49 -0.77 -37.67
N GLY A 201 12.56 -1.99 -37.12
CA GLY A 201 13.79 -2.76 -37.03
C GLY A 201 13.79 -3.73 -35.86
N LEU A 202 13.57 -5.01 -36.18
CA LEU A 202 14.07 -6.17 -35.46
C LEU A 202 13.45 -6.59 -34.13
N TRP A 203 12.29 -6.12 -33.70
CA TRP A 203 11.58 -6.74 -32.57
C TRP A 203 10.17 -7.12 -33.02
N ALA A 204 9.92 -8.41 -33.24
CA ALA A 204 8.69 -8.88 -33.86
C ALA A 204 7.56 -9.20 -32.86
N THR A 205 7.87 -9.35 -31.57
CA THR A 205 6.89 -9.84 -30.60
C THR A 205 6.79 -8.90 -29.39
N PRO A 206 5.59 -8.37 -29.11
CA PRO A 206 5.33 -7.67 -27.86
C PRO A 206 5.66 -8.54 -26.66
N VAL A 207 6.31 -7.97 -25.66
CA VAL A 207 6.63 -8.69 -24.41
C VAL A 207 5.54 -8.44 -23.40
N ASN A 208 4.94 -9.52 -22.92
CA ASN A 208 3.89 -9.50 -21.91
C ASN A 208 4.45 -9.89 -20.56
N THR A 209 4.38 -8.98 -19.59
CA THR A 209 4.71 -9.27 -18.19
C THR A 209 3.43 -9.21 -17.37
N THR A 210 3.14 -10.29 -16.64
CA THR A 210 1.97 -10.35 -15.76
C THR A 210 2.37 -10.01 -14.34
N PHE A 211 1.69 -9.05 -13.74
CA PHE A 211 1.83 -8.69 -12.34
C PHE A 211 0.55 -9.01 -11.60
N SER A 212 0.67 -9.20 -10.28
CA SER A 212 -0.49 -9.32 -9.40
C SER A 212 -0.57 -8.08 -8.52
N ILE A 213 -1.77 -7.56 -8.35
CA ILE A 213 -2.05 -6.45 -7.45
C ILE A 213 -1.83 -6.97 -6.02
N PRO A 214 -0.97 -6.32 -5.22
CA PRO A 214 -0.68 -6.74 -3.86
C PRO A 214 -1.97 -6.92 -3.07
N LYS A 215 -2.07 -8.06 -2.40
CA LYS A 215 -3.10 -8.37 -1.42
C LYS A 215 -2.39 -8.93 -0.19
N SER A 216 -2.84 -8.57 1.00
CA SER A 216 -2.29 -9.17 2.22
C SER A 216 -2.58 -10.68 2.24
N ASN A 217 -1.54 -11.50 2.33
CA ASN A 217 -1.65 -12.97 2.29
C ASN A 217 -2.25 -13.57 3.59
N SER A 218 -2.25 -12.80 4.68
CA SER A 218 -2.70 -13.23 6.01
C SER A 218 -4.04 -12.62 6.41
N MET A 219 -4.91 -12.34 5.44
CA MET A 219 -6.15 -11.61 5.67
C MET A 219 -7.41 -12.40 5.26
N SER A 220 -8.39 -12.44 6.17
CA SER A 220 -9.72 -13.04 5.94
C SER A 220 -10.82 -11.98 6.10
N SER A 221 -11.84 -12.03 5.25
CA SER A 221 -12.99 -11.11 5.34
C SER A 221 -13.89 -11.48 6.51
N ILE A 222 -14.27 -10.48 7.31
CA ILE A 222 -15.30 -10.59 8.34
C ILE A 222 -16.62 -10.10 7.73
N SER A 223 -17.65 -10.94 7.74
CA SER A 223 -18.99 -10.53 7.30
C SER A 223 -19.94 -10.63 8.47
N LEU A 224 -20.83 -9.65 8.61
CA LEU A 224 -21.86 -9.68 9.64
C LEU A 224 -23.16 -10.23 9.06
N ASN A 225 -23.88 -10.99 9.89
CA ASN A 225 -25.26 -11.36 9.59
C ASN A 225 -26.10 -10.09 9.42
N ASN A 226 -26.96 -10.08 8.40
CA ASN A 226 -27.90 -8.99 8.07
C ASN A 226 -27.30 -7.64 7.62
N GLN A 227 -25.98 -7.55 7.38
CA GLN A 227 -25.29 -6.33 6.89
C GLN A 227 -25.72 -5.04 7.63
N PRO A 228 -25.37 -4.92 8.93
CA PRO A 228 -25.89 -3.86 9.77
C PRO A 228 -25.46 -2.48 9.27
N LEU A 229 -26.43 -1.57 9.13
CA LEU A 229 -26.20 -0.22 8.64
C LEU A 229 -25.62 0.68 9.72
N VAL A 230 -24.57 1.41 9.35
CA VAL A 230 -23.89 2.42 10.16
C VAL A 230 -24.30 3.80 9.64
N SER A 231 -24.64 4.71 10.57
CA SER A 231 -24.90 6.11 10.25
C SER A 231 -23.65 6.76 9.63
N SER A 232 -23.81 7.66 8.66
CA SER A 232 -22.68 8.38 8.01
C SER A 232 -21.82 9.13 9.02
N GLU A 233 -22.49 9.68 10.02
CA GLU A 233 -21.94 10.65 10.96
C GLU A 233 -21.60 10.01 12.32
N SER A 234 -21.92 8.73 12.52
CA SER A 234 -21.55 8.02 13.74
C SER A 234 -20.17 7.39 13.61
N THR A 235 -19.38 7.49 14.67
CA THR A 235 -18.13 6.72 14.78
C THR A 235 -18.42 5.28 15.23
N MET A 236 -17.44 4.40 15.07
CA MET A 236 -17.45 3.08 15.69
C MET A 236 -16.47 3.08 16.86
N THR A 237 -16.69 2.17 17.80
CA THR A 237 -15.69 1.87 18.83
C THR A 237 -15.60 0.37 19.04
N SER A 238 -14.47 -0.09 19.54
CA SER A 238 -14.21 -1.49 19.78
C SER A 238 -13.43 -1.68 21.05
N LEU A 239 -13.65 -2.84 21.66
CA LEU A 239 -13.01 -3.23 22.90
C LEU A 239 -12.63 -4.69 22.81
N SER A 240 -11.38 -5.01 23.12
CA SER A 240 -11.01 -6.39 23.44
C SER A 240 -11.14 -6.57 24.95
N ALA A 241 -12.03 -7.45 25.37
CA ALA A 241 -12.25 -7.71 26.77
C ALA A 241 -11.00 -8.38 27.36
N GLN A 242 -10.30 -7.69 28.27
CA GLN A 242 -9.00 -8.16 28.78
C GLN A 242 -9.09 -9.60 29.32
N GLY A 243 -8.15 -10.45 28.93
CA GLY A 243 -8.11 -11.86 29.34
C GLY A 243 -9.14 -12.75 28.63
N THR A 244 -9.91 -12.21 27.68
CA THR A 244 -10.81 -12.98 26.83
C THR A 244 -10.38 -12.79 25.37
N ASN A 245 -10.30 -13.87 24.59
CA ASN A 245 -10.03 -13.79 23.15
C ASN A 245 -11.33 -13.39 22.41
N THR A 246 -11.97 -12.31 22.87
CA THR A 246 -13.23 -11.80 22.36
C THR A 246 -13.16 -10.29 22.33
N MET A 247 -13.47 -9.76 21.17
CA MET A 247 -13.65 -8.34 20.93
C MET A 247 -15.14 -8.05 20.79
N GLU A 248 -15.56 -6.87 21.18
CA GLU A 248 -16.90 -6.37 20.94
C GLU A 248 -16.79 -5.03 20.21
N VAL A 249 -17.68 -4.81 19.24
CA VAL A 249 -17.70 -3.61 18.39
C VAL A 249 -19.07 -2.97 18.48
N TRP A 250 -19.13 -1.66 18.66
CA TRP A 250 -20.35 -0.87 18.71
C TRP A 250 -20.39 0.18 17.62
N TRP A 251 -21.59 0.43 17.09
CA TRP A 251 -21.83 1.44 16.07
C TRP A 251 -23.21 2.09 16.23
N GLY A 252 -23.30 3.35 15.79
CA GLY A 252 -24.58 4.05 15.66
C GLY A 252 -25.29 3.68 14.36
N THR A 253 -26.58 3.39 14.44
CA THR A 253 -27.47 3.11 13.29
C THR A 253 -28.09 4.40 12.76
N PRO A 254 -28.55 4.43 11.49
CA PRO A 254 -29.29 5.58 10.95
C PRO A 254 -30.56 5.95 11.74
N GLN A 255 -31.15 5.01 12.47
CA GLN A 255 -32.34 5.23 13.31
C GLN A 255 -32.02 5.79 14.70
N GLY A 256 -30.75 6.08 14.99
CA GLY A 256 -30.34 6.60 16.29
C GLY A 256 -30.21 5.54 17.39
N ALA A 257 -30.23 4.25 17.05
CA ALA A 257 -29.90 3.16 17.99
C ALA A 257 -28.40 2.85 17.99
N ILE A 258 -27.87 2.32 19.09
CA ILE A 258 -26.54 1.72 19.14
C ILE A 258 -26.70 0.22 19.04
N GLN A 259 -25.97 -0.41 18.12
CA GLN A 259 -25.89 -1.86 17.96
C GLN A 259 -24.51 -2.36 18.36
N THR A 260 -24.43 -3.65 18.69
CA THR A 260 -23.19 -4.35 19.05
C THR A 260 -23.10 -5.72 18.40
N ALA A 261 -21.88 -6.18 18.18
CA ALA A 261 -21.56 -7.57 17.84
C ALA A 261 -20.29 -8.01 18.57
N LYS A 262 -20.29 -9.26 19.03
CA LYS A 262 -19.13 -9.90 19.67
C LYS A 262 -18.40 -10.79 18.67
N PHE A 263 -17.09 -10.62 18.58
CA PHE A 263 -16.17 -11.31 17.68
C PHE A 263 -15.22 -12.18 18.52
N PRO A 264 -15.58 -13.45 18.79
CA PRO A 264 -14.64 -14.45 19.29
C PRO A 264 -13.51 -14.69 18.28
N LEU A 265 -12.35 -15.11 18.79
CA LEU A 265 -11.23 -15.57 17.96
C LEU A 265 -11.70 -16.55 16.88
N GLN A 266 -11.31 -16.30 15.64
CA GLN A 266 -11.66 -17.10 14.45
C GLN A 266 -13.16 -17.24 14.13
N ASN A 267 -14.05 -16.45 14.76
CA ASN A 267 -15.46 -16.40 14.37
C ASN A 267 -15.76 -15.16 13.52
N PHE A 268 -16.03 -15.40 12.23
CA PHE A 268 -16.18 -14.35 11.22
C PHE A 268 -17.64 -14.03 10.84
N GLN A 269 -18.63 -14.56 11.56
CA GLN A 269 -20.07 -14.35 11.31
C GLN A 269 -20.86 -14.07 12.61
N PRO A 270 -20.54 -12.99 13.34
CA PRO A 270 -21.20 -12.74 14.61
C PRO A 270 -22.63 -12.23 14.43
N GLU A 271 -23.45 -12.49 15.45
CA GLU A 271 -24.80 -11.94 15.55
C GLU A 271 -24.77 -10.50 16.03
N THR A 272 -25.71 -9.71 15.49
CA THR A 272 -25.91 -8.31 15.87
C THR A 272 -27.03 -8.23 16.90
N THR A 273 -26.83 -7.41 17.92
CA THR A 273 -27.85 -7.14 18.94
C THR A 273 -27.98 -5.65 19.16
N GLN A 274 -29.16 -5.22 19.58
CA GLN A 274 -29.38 -3.84 19.98
C GLN A 274 -28.77 -3.60 21.36
N PHE A 275 -27.90 -2.60 21.47
CA PHE A 275 -27.22 -2.22 22.70
C PHE A 275 -27.94 -1.07 23.43
N ALA A 276 -28.43 -0.09 22.66
CA ALA A 276 -29.23 1.02 23.18
C ALA A 276 -30.43 1.33 22.26
N GLY A 277 -31.47 1.95 22.84
CA GLY A 277 -32.74 2.29 22.18
C GLY A 277 -32.60 3.15 20.92
N THR A 278 -33.62 3.21 20.07
CA THR A 278 -33.71 4.25 19.03
C THR A 278 -33.73 5.64 19.67
N SER A 279 -33.23 6.66 18.96
CA SER A 279 -33.06 8.03 19.48
C SER A 279 -32.03 8.19 20.62
N THR A 280 -31.17 7.20 20.85
CA THR A 280 -30.04 7.30 21.79
C THR A 280 -28.91 8.16 21.20
N VAL A 281 -28.62 7.98 19.92
CA VAL A 281 -27.63 8.76 19.16
C VAL A 281 -28.33 9.65 18.14
N SER A 282 -27.75 10.83 17.88
CA SER A 282 -28.40 11.81 17.02
C SER A 282 -28.52 11.31 15.57
N GLY A 283 -29.54 11.79 14.85
CA GLY A 283 -29.64 11.59 13.40
C GLY A 283 -28.48 12.26 12.62
N SER A 284 -27.80 13.21 13.26
CA SER A 284 -26.58 13.86 12.78
C SER A 284 -25.28 13.17 13.23
N GLY A 285 -25.35 11.97 13.81
CA GLY A 285 -24.17 11.19 14.24
C GLY A 285 -23.89 11.19 15.74
N SER A 286 -22.96 10.34 16.16
CA SER A 286 -22.44 10.30 17.53
C SER A 286 -21.04 9.72 17.50
N CYS A 287 -20.14 10.31 18.28
CA CYS A 287 -18.88 9.69 18.61
C CYS A 287 -19.08 8.64 19.72
N LEU A 288 -18.46 7.49 19.57
CA LEU A 288 -18.43 6.40 20.55
C LEU A 288 -16.98 6.19 21.03
N ALA A 289 -16.82 5.95 22.33
CA ALA A 289 -15.55 5.57 22.93
C ALA A 289 -15.76 4.41 23.91
N SER A 290 -14.77 3.53 24.05
CA SER A 290 -14.87 2.38 24.95
C SER A 290 -13.58 2.13 25.73
N ALA A 291 -13.73 1.77 27.01
CA ALA A 291 -12.63 1.49 27.91
C ALA A 291 -12.80 0.11 28.57
N SER A 292 -11.76 -0.74 28.51
CA SER A 292 -11.69 -2.00 29.27
C SER A 292 -10.62 -1.87 30.33
N VAL A 293 -11.05 -1.75 31.58
CA VAL A 293 -10.15 -1.78 32.73
C VAL A 293 -9.92 -3.24 33.17
N SER A 294 -10.95 -4.08 33.09
CA SER A 294 -10.80 -5.53 33.30
C SER A 294 -11.83 -6.31 32.47
N SER A 295 -11.79 -7.65 32.55
CA SER A 295 -12.83 -8.52 31.98
C SER A 295 -14.23 -8.23 32.54
N THR A 296 -14.30 -7.65 33.75
CA THR A 296 -15.55 -7.34 34.46
C THR A 296 -15.70 -5.83 34.68
N ASN A 297 -14.93 -5.00 34.01
CA ASN A 297 -15.07 -3.55 34.07
C ASN A 297 -14.82 -2.97 32.69
N GLN A 298 -15.93 -2.85 31.96
CA GLN A 298 -15.96 -2.34 30.59
C GLN A 298 -16.95 -1.20 30.54
N GLN A 299 -16.66 -0.22 29.70
CA GLN A 299 -17.46 0.99 29.60
C GLN A 299 -17.56 1.39 28.14
N VAL A 300 -18.75 1.82 27.72
CA VAL A 300 -19.01 2.39 26.41
C VAL A 300 -19.72 3.72 26.62
N TRP A 301 -19.19 4.76 26.01
CA TRP A 301 -19.67 6.14 26.13
C TRP A 301 -20.03 6.66 24.74
N TRP A 302 -21.05 7.51 24.66
CA TRP A 302 -21.47 8.16 23.43
C TRP A 302 -21.91 9.60 23.66
N ILE A 303 -21.88 10.40 22.60
CA ILE A 303 -22.34 11.79 22.61
C ILE A 303 -23.79 11.83 22.10
N THR A 304 -24.70 12.31 22.94
CA THR A 304 -26.10 12.53 22.59
C THR A 304 -26.29 13.72 21.66
N GLU A 305 -27.48 13.87 21.07
CA GLU A 305 -27.81 15.01 20.20
C GLU A 305 -27.68 16.38 20.88
N THR A 306 -27.81 16.44 22.20
CA THR A 306 -27.65 17.68 22.97
C THR A 306 -26.19 17.97 23.34
N GLY A 307 -25.25 17.12 22.94
CA GLY A 307 -23.86 17.19 23.38
C GLY A 307 -23.64 16.72 24.82
N ALA A 308 -24.62 16.04 25.44
CA ALA A 308 -24.40 15.36 26.71
C ALA A 308 -23.68 14.04 26.48
N ILE A 309 -22.81 13.63 27.41
CA ILE A 309 -22.12 12.34 27.34
C ILE A 309 -22.86 11.34 28.22
N ASP A 310 -23.31 10.25 27.61
CA ASP A 310 -24.01 9.14 28.27
C ASP A 310 -23.31 7.81 27.96
N GLY A 311 -23.68 6.72 28.62
CA GLY A 311 -22.95 5.46 28.48
C GLY A 311 -23.63 4.24 29.08
N GLN A 312 -22.97 3.10 28.95
CA GLN A 312 -23.26 1.90 29.73
C GLN A 312 -21.96 1.33 30.29
N VAL A 313 -22.10 0.64 31.42
CA VAL A 313 -21.01 -0.04 32.10
C VAL A 313 -21.35 -1.51 32.29
N ASN A 314 -20.36 -2.38 32.14
CA ASN A 314 -20.45 -3.79 32.42
C ASN A 314 -19.53 -4.14 33.58
N ASN A 315 -20.15 -4.51 34.71
CA ASN A 315 -19.48 -4.90 35.94
C ASN A 315 -19.31 -6.44 36.09
N GLY A 316 -19.36 -7.18 34.97
CA GLY A 316 -19.26 -8.64 34.95
C GLY A 316 -20.58 -9.40 35.11
N LYS A 317 -21.72 -8.70 35.18
CA LYS A 317 -23.06 -9.30 35.20
C LYS A 317 -23.78 -9.06 33.87
N GLU A 318 -24.02 -7.79 33.59
CA GLU A 318 -24.69 -7.32 32.38
C GLU A 318 -24.31 -5.86 32.12
N TRP A 319 -24.60 -5.40 30.91
CA TRP A 319 -24.53 -3.98 30.58
C TRP A 319 -25.70 -3.25 31.22
N ALA A 320 -25.41 -2.15 31.91
CA ALA A 320 -26.41 -1.31 32.54
C ALA A 320 -26.07 0.17 32.31
N PRO A 321 -27.06 1.09 32.39
CA PRO A 321 -26.80 2.51 32.50
C PRO A 321 -25.78 2.78 33.62
N PRO A 322 -25.06 3.91 33.59
CA PRO A 322 -24.02 4.19 34.57
C PRO A 322 -24.66 4.29 35.97
N GLY A 323 -24.62 3.19 36.73
CA GLY A 323 -25.15 3.05 38.08
C GLY A 323 -24.00 2.97 39.06
N THR A 324 -23.90 3.96 39.94
CA THR A 324 -22.72 4.28 40.72
C THR A 324 -22.53 3.38 41.94
N GLY A 325 -21.29 2.94 42.14
CA GLY A 325 -20.83 2.66 43.51
C GLY A 325 -21.08 3.89 44.40
N PRO A 326 -21.14 3.73 45.73
CA PRO A 326 -21.82 4.68 46.60
C PRO A 326 -21.37 6.14 46.44
N GLY A 327 -22.25 7.03 45.94
CA GLY A 327 -22.14 8.48 46.16
C GLY A 327 -22.52 9.46 45.05
N GLU A 328 -22.50 9.16 43.74
CA GLU A 328 -22.51 10.26 42.75
C GLU A 328 -23.32 10.07 41.46
N ALA A 329 -23.61 11.22 40.84
CA ALA A 329 -24.05 11.42 39.47
C ALA A 329 -22.83 11.59 38.55
N PHE A 330 -22.89 11.12 37.31
CA PHE A 330 -21.79 11.32 36.35
C PHE A 330 -21.82 12.79 35.85
N PRO A 331 -20.78 13.60 36.16
CA PRO A 331 -20.85 15.06 36.13
C PRO A 331 -20.94 15.69 34.74
N PHE A 332 -20.73 14.89 33.70
CA PHE A 332 -20.65 15.27 32.28
C PHE A 332 -21.91 14.91 31.46
N ASN A 333 -22.94 14.29 32.07
CA ASN A 333 -24.23 14.12 31.40
C ASN A 333 -25.07 15.41 31.51
N LYS A 334 -24.60 16.43 30.80
CA LYS A 334 -25.24 17.73 30.71
C LYS A 334 -25.21 18.17 29.26
N ALA A 335 -26.28 18.80 28.80
CA ALA A 335 -26.32 19.36 27.46
C ALA A 335 -25.13 20.33 27.26
N SER A 336 -24.61 20.35 26.04
CA SER A 336 -23.48 21.18 25.61
C SER A 336 -22.15 20.87 26.29
N THR A 337 -21.98 19.70 26.93
CA THR A 337 -20.69 19.26 27.48
C THR A 337 -19.67 18.96 26.37
N ALA A 338 -20.11 18.29 25.30
CA ALA A 338 -19.31 17.98 24.13
C ALA A 338 -19.86 18.68 22.88
N SER A 339 -18.96 18.96 21.93
CA SER A 339 -19.32 19.37 20.58
C SER A 339 -20.15 18.28 19.90
N THR A 340 -21.16 18.69 19.13
CA THR A 340 -21.95 17.80 18.27
C THR A 340 -21.58 17.91 16.79
N VAL A 341 -20.58 18.74 16.46
CA VAL A 341 -20.10 18.91 15.08
C VAL A 341 -19.54 17.59 14.55
N ASN A 342 -20.10 17.10 13.44
CA ASN A 342 -19.77 15.79 12.84
C ASN A 342 -19.86 14.62 13.86
N GLY A 343 -20.90 14.64 14.69
CA GLY A 343 -21.11 13.64 15.75
C GLY A 343 -20.28 13.84 17.02
N GLY A 344 -19.42 14.86 17.05
CA GLY A 344 -18.52 15.14 18.17
C GLY A 344 -17.23 14.31 18.13
N SER A 345 -16.48 14.34 19.23
CA SER A 345 -15.19 13.65 19.33
C SER A 345 -14.88 13.28 20.77
N MET A 346 -14.53 12.02 20.96
CA MET A 346 -14.30 11.44 22.26
C MET A 346 -13.26 10.32 22.15
N ALA A 347 -12.38 10.23 23.14
CA ALA A 347 -11.39 9.17 23.24
C ALA A 347 -11.24 8.75 24.69
N SER A 348 -10.87 7.50 24.92
CA SER A 348 -10.62 6.96 26.24
C SER A 348 -9.21 6.45 26.37
N LEU A 349 -8.60 6.69 27.53
CA LEU A 349 -7.28 6.20 27.88
C LEU A 349 -7.36 5.29 29.11
N ILE A 350 -6.79 4.09 29.01
CA ILE A 350 -6.64 3.19 30.17
C ILE A 350 -5.42 3.62 30.96
N LEU A 351 -5.58 3.70 32.29
CA LEU A 351 -4.49 4.08 33.18
C LEU A 351 -3.52 2.91 33.44
N GLN A 352 -2.31 3.25 33.85
CA GLN A 352 -1.30 2.26 34.21
C GLN A 352 -1.82 1.29 35.27
N TYR A 353 -1.46 0.01 35.13
CA TYR A 353 -1.92 -1.09 36.00
C TYR A 353 -3.43 -1.33 35.98
N ASN A 354 -4.15 -0.83 34.97
CA ASN A 354 -5.60 -1.01 34.85
C ASN A 354 -6.36 -0.57 36.12
N ASN A 355 -5.94 0.53 36.75
CA ASN A 355 -6.58 1.02 37.98
C ASN A 355 -7.73 2.02 37.71
N GLY A 356 -7.94 2.39 36.46
CA GLY A 356 -8.94 3.35 36.04
C GLY A 356 -8.85 3.69 34.55
N ALA A 357 -9.63 4.69 34.14
CA ALA A 357 -9.65 5.22 32.79
C ALA A 357 -9.87 6.73 32.80
N ILE A 358 -9.51 7.41 31.72
CA ILE A 358 -9.84 8.82 31.48
C ILE A 358 -10.64 8.93 30.20
N LEU A 359 -11.75 9.66 30.26
CA LEU A 359 -12.54 10.02 29.09
C LEU A 359 -12.21 11.46 28.72
N PHE A 360 -11.89 11.68 27.45
CA PHE A 360 -11.60 12.99 26.88
C PHE A 360 -12.61 13.32 25.79
N TRP A 361 -13.01 14.58 25.68
CA TRP A 361 -13.88 15.05 24.62
C TRP A 361 -13.53 16.47 24.19
N VAL A 362 -13.96 16.84 22.99
CA VAL A 362 -13.90 18.23 22.51
C VAL A 362 -15.18 18.94 22.90
N ASP A 363 -15.09 20.06 23.62
CA ASP A 363 -16.25 20.91 23.94
C ASP A 363 -16.65 21.81 22.74
N PRO A 364 -17.82 22.46 22.76
CA PRO A 364 -18.25 23.36 21.67
C PRO A 364 -17.33 24.57 21.41
N LYS A 365 -16.45 24.93 22.35
CA LYS A 365 -15.49 26.04 22.26
C LYS A 365 -14.07 25.56 21.93
N GLY A 366 -13.88 24.27 21.68
CA GLY A 366 -12.58 23.69 21.36
C GLY A 366 -11.66 23.45 22.57
N ALA A 367 -12.16 23.51 23.80
CA ALA A 367 -11.44 22.98 24.96
C ALA A 367 -11.45 21.45 24.93
N ILE A 368 -10.42 20.84 25.52
CA ILE A 368 -10.42 19.40 25.77
C ILE A 368 -10.88 19.17 27.19
N GLY A 369 -12.17 18.83 27.33
CA GLY A 369 -12.73 18.41 28.60
C GLY A 369 -12.28 16.98 28.94
N CYS A 370 -12.11 16.71 30.22
CA CYS A 370 -11.86 15.35 30.66
C CYS A 370 -12.56 15.01 31.97
N CYS A 371 -12.78 13.72 32.17
CA CYS A 371 -13.21 13.16 33.42
C CYS A 371 -12.44 11.88 33.67
N ARG A 372 -11.99 11.67 34.90
CA ARG A 372 -11.25 10.47 35.28
C ARG A 372 -12.11 9.55 36.11
N TRP A 373 -12.08 8.28 35.77
CA TRP A 373 -12.71 7.21 36.54
C TRP A 373 -11.63 6.36 37.20
N MET A 374 -11.76 6.15 38.51
CA MET A 374 -10.90 5.27 39.29
C MET A 374 -11.73 4.11 39.84
N ALA A 375 -11.17 2.89 39.80
CA ALA A 375 -11.87 1.72 40.34
C ALA A 375 -12.19 1.85 41.84
N SER A 376 -11.37 2.60 42.59
CA SER A 376 -11.53 2.81 44.03
C SER A 376 -12.49 3.94 44.41
N SER A 377 -12.72 4.92 43.55
CA SER A 377 -13.45 6.16 43.91
C SER A 377 -14.48 6.62 42.89
N GLY A 378 -14.69 5.88 41.80
CA GLY A 378 -15.61 6.27 40.74
C GLY A 378 -15.12 7.45 39.90
N TRP A 379 -16.07 8.16 39.28
CA TRP A 379 -15.82 9.36 38.48
C TRP A 379 -15.41 10.53 39.36
N GLN A 380 -14.45 11.31 38.89
CA GLN A 380 -13.96 12.51 39.54
C GLN A 380 -14.58 13.77 38.91
N THR A 381 -14.27 14.95 39.46
CA THR A 381 -14.74 16.22 38.91
C THR A 381 -14.27 16.45 37.48
N VAL A 382 -15.15 16.99 36.64
CA VAL A 382 -14.81 17.43 35.26
C VAL A 382 -13.92 18.66 35.31
N PHE A 383 -12.90 18.69 34.47
CA PHE A 383 -12.09 19.88 34.22
C PHE A 383 -11.51 19.87 32.80
N ASP A 384 -11.05 21.03 32.35
CA ASP A 384 -10.39 21.17 31.06
C ASP A 384 -8.93 20.68 31.15
N ALA A 385 -8.63 19.58 30.44
CA ALA A 385 -7.28 19.09 30.29
C ALA A 385 -6.44 20.07 29.44
N LEU A 386 -7.05 20.68 28.43
CA LEU A 386 -6.46 21.73 27.60
C LEU A 386 -7.48 22.87 27.38
N PRO A 387 -7.04 24.13 27.32
CA PRO A 387 -7.93 25.30 27.32
C PRO A 387 -8.74 25.46 26.03
N GLN A 388 -9.72 26.38 26.05
CA GLN A 388 -10.54 26.75 24.89
C GLN A 388 -9.69 27.15 23.67
N GLY A 389 -10.17 26.81 22.48
CA GLY A 389 -9.47 27.06 21.22
C GLY A 389 -8.35 26.06 20.89
N THR A 390 -8.07 25.07 21.74
CA THR A 390 -7.04 24.06 21.48
C THR A 390 -7.41 23.17 20.28
N ALA A 391 -8.66 22.70 20.22
CA ALA A 391 -9.15 21.80 19.18
C ALA A 391 -10.21 22.45 18.30
N SER A 392 -10.26 22.08 17.03
CA SER A 392 -11.44 22.31 16.20
C SER A 392 -12.63 21.54 16.76
N ALA A 393 -13.84 22.11 16.71
CA ALA A 393 -15.06 21.42 17.13
C ALA A 393 -15.32 20.11 16.33
N SER A 394 -14.72 19.97 15.15
CA SER A 394 -14.78 18.79 14.29
C SER A 394 -13.59 17.83 14.45
N SER A 395 -12.63 18.15 15.33
CA SER A 395 -11.35 17.46 15.45
C SER A 395 -11.52 16.04 15.98
N GLN A 396 -10.82 15.06 15.42
CA GLN A 396 -10.71 13.74 16.03
C GLN A 396 -9.68 13.78 17.18
N LEU A 397 -9.85 12.92 18.18
CA LEU A 397 -8.92 12.76 19.29
C LEU A 397 -8.17 11.45 19.16
N THR A 398 -6.89 11.47 19.48
CA THR A 398 -6.09 10.25 19.67
C THR A 398 -5.37 10.33 21.00
N THR A 399 -5.31 9.20 21.71
CA THR A 399 -4.68 9.09 23.03
C THR A 399 -3.82 7.86 23.10
N LEU A 400 -2.70 7.96 23.82
CA LEU A 400 -1.90 6.80 24.19
C LEU A 400 -1.28 6.99 25.56
N SER A 401 -0.83 5.89 26.14
CA SER A 401 0.01 5.89 27.34
C SER A 401 1.32 5.19 27.05
N PHE A 402 2.42 5.76 27.53
CA PHE A 402 3.71 5.09 27.58
C PHE A 402 4.22 5.14 29.03
N GLY A 403 4.38 3.97 29.66
CA GLY A 403 4.64 3.91 31.10
C GLY A 403 3.51 4.57 31.90
N SER A 404 3.84 5.56 32.74
CA SER A 404 2.87 6.37 33.50
C SER A 404 2.42 7.65 32.76
N THR A 405 3.08 7.99 31.66
CA THR A 405 2.81 9.23 30.93
C THR A 405 1.62 9.04 29.98
N ALA A 406 0.64 9.93 30.08
CA ALA A 406 -0.51 10.01 29.19
C ALA A 406 -0.31 11.11 28.17
N TYR A 407 -0.67 10.85 26.91
CA TYR A 407 -0.64 11.82 25.82
C TYR A 407 -1.99 11.88 25.12
N LEU A 408 -2.35 13.08 24.70
CA LEU A 408 -3.52 13.36 23.89
C LEU A 408 -3.12 14.30 22.75
N PHE A 409 -3.60 14.02 21.55
CA PHE A 409 -3.39 14.87 20.38
C PHE A 409 -4.69 15.15 19.64
N CYS A 410 -4.74 16.32 19.02
CA CYS A 410 -5.87 16.81 18.23
C CYS A 410 -5.39 17.80 17.16
N VAL A 411 -6.32 18.19 16.30
CA VAL A 411 -6.15 19.28 15.32
C VAL A 411 -6.89 20.53 15.78
N SER A 412 -6.23 21.68 15.75
CA SER A 412 -6.80 22.98 16.10
C SER A 412 -7.66 23.57 14.97
N PRO A 413 -8.46 24.63 15.23
CA PRO A 413 -9.28 25.29 14.20
C PRO A 413 -8.46 25.81 13.01
N GLU A 414 -7.25 26.29 13.25
CA GLU A 414 -6.30 26.78 12.24
C GLU A 414 -5.49 25.66 11.56
N GLY A 415 -5.76 24.39 11.89
CA GLY A 415 -5.09 23.25 11.28
C GLY A 415 -3.67 23.02 11.79
N ALA A 416 -3.37 23.44 13.02
CA ALA A 416 -2.17 23.01 13.73
C ALA A 416 -2.41 21.63 14.37
N VAL A 417 -1.35 20.84 14.54
CA VAL A 417 -1.43 19.59 15.32
C VAL A 417 -0.86 19.89 16.70
N VAL A 418 -1.70 19.73 17.72
CA VAL A 418 -1.40 20.10 19.10
C VAL A 418 -1.88 19.00 20.04
N GLY A 419 -1.42 19.05 21.29
CA GLY A 419 -1.76 18.05 22.28
C GLY A 419 -1.35 18.45 23.67
N GLY A 420 -1.32 17.46 24.56
CA GLY A 420 -0.88 17.64 25.93
C GLY A 420 -0.39 16.33 26.53
N SER A 421 0.34 16.45 27.64
CA SER A 421 0.80 15.30 28.42
C SER A 421 0.62 15.46 29.93
N TRP A 422 0.52 14.32 30.60
CA TRP A 422 0.69 14.17 32.05
C TRP A 422 1.74 13.11 32.32
N SER A 423 2.84 13.48 32.98
CA SER A 423 3.94 12.55 33.33
C SER A 423 3.49 11.37 34.22
N ASN A 424 2.43 11.58 35.02
CA ASN A 424 1.79 10.52 35.77
C ASN A 424 0.29 10.75 35.85
N ALA A 425 -0.45 10.12 34.94
CA ALA A 425 -1.91 10.19 34.93
C ALA A 425 -2.56 9.37 36.07
N SER A 426 -1.78 8.65 36.88
CA SER A 426 -2.26 7.82 37.99
C SER A 426 -2.28 8.53 39.36
N ILE A 427 -1.73 9.74 39.50
CA ILE A 427 -1.64 10.49 40.77
C ILE A 427 -3.01 10.87 41.36
N SER A 428 -3.07 11.27 42.63
CA SER A 428 -4.34 11.55 43.34
C SER A 428 -5.15 12.71 42.77
N THR A 429 -4.50 13.74 42.21
CA THR A 429 -5.16 14.91 41.62
C THR A 429 -4.51 15.25 40.29
N LEU A 430 -5.31 15.34 39.22
CA LEU A 430 -4.83 15.82 37.92
C LEU A 430 -5.05 17.33 37.80
N GLY A 431 -4.07 18.02 37.23
CA GLY A 431 -4.20 19.41 36.77
C GLY A 431 -4.29 19.47 35.25
N PRO A 432 -4.25 20.68 34.65
CA PRO A 432 -4.13 20.84 33.20
C PRO A 432 -2.93 20.08 32.63
N MET A 433 -3.04 19.61 31.38
CA MET A 433 -1.94 18.98 30.68
C MET A 433 -0.84 19.99 30.34
N SER A 434 0.40 19.52 30.32
CA SER A 434 1.50 20.28 29.73
C SER A 434 1.32 20.30 28.20
N PRO A 435 1.18 21.47 27.56
CA PRO A 435 0.87 21.56 26.14
C PRO A 435 2.01 21.05 25.27
N ILE A 436 1.66 20.43 24.15
CA ILE A 436 2.59 19.92 23.14
C ILE A 436 2.18 20.52 21.79
N ALA A 437 3.14 21.14 21.11
CA ALA A 437 2.98 21.54 19.71
C ALA A 437 3.67 20.52 18.81
N VAL A 438 2.97 20.00 17.80
CA VAL A 438 3.48 18.98 16.87
C VAL A 438 3.71 19.56 15.48
N ALA A 439 2.72 20.26 14.92
CA ALA A 439 2.83 20.92 13.62
C ALA A 439 2.14 22.29 13.64
N SER A 440 2.67 23.25 12.88
CA SER A 440 2.14 24.62 12.84
C SER A 440 0.80 24.71 12.10
N ALA A 441 0.13 25.87 12.19
CA ALA A 441 -1.13 26.14 11.49
C ALA A 441 -1.05 25.83 9.99
N GLY A 442 -2.15 25.32 9.43
CA GLY A 442 -2.28 24.94 8.01
C GLY A 442 -1.66 23.59 7.63
N ASN A 443 -1.07 22.84 8.56
CA ASN A 443 -0.49 21.52 8.27
C ASN A 443 -1.52 20.38 8.26
N ALA A 444 -2.62 20.53 9.00
CA ALA A 444 -3.65 19.52 9.16
C ALA A 444 -5.03 20.03 8.72
N ALA A 445 -5.87 19.11 8.24
CA ALA A 445 -7.28 19.40 7.98
C ALA A 445 -8.07 19.33 9.31
N PRO A 446 -8.77 20.39 9.76
CA PRO A 446 -9.44 20.44 11.07
C PRO A 446 -10.50 19.36 11.34
N GLY A 447 -11.02 18.71 10.31
CA GLY A 447 -11.96 17.59 10.42
C GLY A 447 -11.41 16.26 9.89
N GLY A 448 -10.12 16.20 9.56
CA GLY A 448 -9.43 15.01 9.06
C GLY A 448 -9.09 14.00 10.16
N GLY A 449 -8.63 12.83 9.75
CA GLY A 449 -8.19 11.79 10.68
C GLY A 449 -6.86 12.14 11.35
N ILE A 450 -6.72 11.69 12.60
CA ILE A 450 -5.49 11.75 13.40
C ILE A 450 -5.28 10.39 14.07
N GLY A 451 -4.02 9.97 14.21
CA GLY A 451 -3.65 8.76 14.92
C GLY A 451 -2.32 8.94 15.65
N SER A 452 -2.08 8.12 16.66
CA SER A 452 -0.83 8.16 17.41
C SER A 452 -0.42 6.78 17.90
N PHE A 453 0.88 6.53 17.97
CA PHE A 453 1.42 5.27 18.48
C PHE A 453 2.80 5.47 19.11
N SER A 454 3.14 4.60 20.06
CA SER A 454 4.47 4.59 20.68
C SER A 454 5.49 3.89 19.77
N VAL A 455 6.69 4.47 19.69
CA VAL A 455 7.86 3.88 19.03
C VAL A 455 8.80 3.35 20.10
N SER A 456 9.20 2.08 20.01
CA SER A 456 10.08 1.45 21.00
C SER A 456 11.42 1.06 20.36
N ASP A 457 12.50 1.79 20.65
CA ASP A 457 13.83 1.35 20.23
C ASP A 457 14.29 0.15 21.08
N SER A 458 14.35 -1.04 20.46
CA SER A 458 14.88 -2.26 21.08
C SER A 458 16.42 -2.29 21.14
N VAL A 459 17.13 -1.26 20.67
CA VAL A 459 18.60 -1.18 20.73
C VAL A 459 19.05 -0.14 21.75
N GLY A 460 18.85 -0.46 23.03
CA GLY A 460 19.63 0.15 24.11
C GLY A 460 19.16 1.49 24.68
N GLY A 461 17.97 1.52 25.29
CA GLY A 461 17.73 2.33 26.49
C GLY A 461 16.95 3.65 26.32
N ASN A 462 15.80 3.71 27.00
CA ASN A 462 15.14 4.89 27.58
C ASN A 462 14.64 6.05 26.70
N SER A 463 14.92 6.14 25.41
CA SER A 463 14.37 7.22 24.60
C SER A 463 12.88 7.01 24.28
N GLN A 464 12.04 7.95 24.75
CA GLN A 464 10.58 7.95 24.57
C GLN A 464 10.24 8.66 23.27
N GLU A 465 9.75 7.92 22.28
CA GLU A 465 9.33 8.48 20.99
C GLU A 465 7.87 8.14 20.69
N ILE A 466 7.11 9.16 20.31
CA ILE A 466 5.71 9.04 19.92
C ILE A 466 5.59 9.50 18.48
N ALA A 467 4.96 8.68 17.67
CA ALA A 467 4.57 9.06 16.33
C ALA A 467 3.13 9.60 16.36
N VAL A 468 2.94 10.78 15.78
CA VAL A 468 1.64 11.40 15.55
C VAL A 468 1.47 11.59 14.05
N LEU A 469 0.33 11.20 13.51
CA LEU A 469 0.05 11.29 12.09
C LEU A 469 -1.34 11.86 11.84
N TRP A 470 -1.49 12.60 10.75
CA TRP A 470 -2.70 13.36 10.48
C TRP A 470 -2.96 13.50 8.99
N THR A 471 -4.22 13.77 8.66
CA THR A 471 -4.62 14.13 7.30
C THR A 471 -4.32 15.62 7.03
N THR A 472 -3.60 15.90 5.95
CA THR A 472 -3.27 17.27 5.53
C THR A 472 -4.40 17.90 4.70
N PRO A 473 -4.42 19.23 4.50
CA PRO A 473 -5.34 19.89 3.58
C PRO A 473 -5.21 19.44 2.12
N LYS A 474 -4.09 18.79 1.76
CA LYS A 474 -3.84 18.23 0.42
C LYS A 474 -4.32 16.78 0.29
N ASN A 475 -5.11 16.28 1.25
CA ASN A 475 -5.58 14.91 1.27
C ASN A 475 -4.42 13.88 1.22
N SER A 476 -3.34 14.16 1.96
CA SER A 476 -2.25 13.23 2.24
C SER A 476 -2.19 12.91 3.74
N ILE A 477 -1.38 11.93 4.12
CA ILE A 477 -0.99 11.69 5.51
C ILE A 477 0.41 12.22 5.71
N ASP A 478 0.59 13.04 6.74
CA ASP A 478 1.89 13.41 7.28
C ASP A 478 2.09 12.73 8.63
N ILE A 479 3.35 12.49 9.00
CA ILE A 479 3.76 11.90 10.28
C ILE A 479 4.83 12.79 10.91
N ALA A 480 4.76 12.96 12.22
CA ALA A 480 5.82 13.54 13.02
C ALA A 480 6.16 12.69 14.24
N PHE A 481 7.41 12.79 14.68
CA PHE A 481 7.91 12.15 15.87
C PHE A 481 8.14 13.18 16.97
N VAL A 482 7.74 12.81 18.19
CA VAL A 482 7.80 13.64 19.39
C VAL A 482 8.68 12.91 20.40
N TYR A 483 9.74 13.58 20.87
CA TYR A 483 10.71 13.05 21.84
C TYR A 483 10.49 13.65 23.23
N GLU A 484 10.60 12.83 24.27
CA GLU A 484 10.68 13.30 25.66
C GLU A 484 12.14 13.17 26.16
N GLU A 485 12.91 14.26 26.01
CA GLU A 485 14.19 14.46 26.70
C GLU A 485 14.17 15.84 27.37
N PRO A 486 15.00 16.10 28.41
CA PRO A 486 14.91 17.34 29.17
C PRO A 486 15.25 18.53 28.24
N TYR A 487 14.19 19.20 27.77
CA TYR A 487 14.18 20.50 27.10
C TYR A 487 14.46 20.58 25.59
N SER A 488 13.87 19.71 24.74
CA SER A 488 13.30 20.18 23.46
C SER A 488 12.53 19.10 22.70
N PHE A 489 11.30 19.43 22.28
CA PHE A 489 10.58 18.66 21.27
C PHE A 489 11.20 18.96 19.90
N ARG A 490 11.80 17.96 19.25
CA ARG A 490 12.12 18.05 17.83
C ARG A 490 11.00 17.42 17.02
N ASN A 491 10.13 18.27 16.50
CA ASN A 491 9.09 17.84 15.56
C ASN A 491 9.74 17.60 14.20
N PHE A 492 9.95 16.33 13.89
CA PHE A 492 10.40 15.92 12.58
C PHE A 492 9.20 15.50 11.74
N GLN A 493 8.74 16.35 10.82
CA GLN A 493 7.58 16.10 9.96
C GLN A 493 8.01 15.55 8.60
N ARG A 494 7.33 14.50 8.11
CA ARG A 494 7.44 14.00 6.73
C ARG A 494 6.08 13.62 6.14
N PRO A 495 5.93 13.72 4.81
CA PRO A 495 4.81 13.08 4.13
C PRO A 495 4.96 11.56 4.19
N LEU A 496 3.91 10.88 4.63
CA LEU A 496 3.77 9.43 4.59
C LEU A 496 3.16 8.98 3.25
N THR A 497 2.26 9.78 2.68
CA THR A 497 1.61 9.50 1.39
C THR A 497 1.73 10.69 0.44
N ALA A 498 1.54 10.45 -0.86
CA ALA A 498 1.43 11.54 -1.83
C ALA A 498 0.15 12.38 -1.59
N ALA A 499 0.13 13.61 -2.10
CA ALA A 499 -1.09 14.43 -2.13
C ALA A 499 -2.23 13.70 -2.85
N GLN A 500 -3.47 13.89 -2.40
CA GLN A 500 -4.67 13.20 -2.92
C GLN A 500 -4.69 11.68 -2.69
N SER A 501 -3.84 11.13 -1.81
CA SER A 501 -3.88 9.70 -1.50
C SER A 501 -5.03 9.29 -0.59
N VAL A 502 -5.64 10.25 0.11
CA VAL A 502 -6.65 10.04 1.16
C VAL A 502 -7.99 10.63 0.72
N LEU A 503 -9.09 9.98 1.06
CA LEU A 503 -10.42 10.59 0.94
C LEU A 503 -10.62 11.59 2.08
N GLY A 504 -10.82 12.87 1.77
CA GLY A 504 -10.93 13.91 2.80
C GLY A 504 -12.02 13.62 3.84
N GLY A 505 -11.77 13.95 5.10
CA GLY A 505 -12.74 13.78 6.20
C GLY A 505 -12.89 12.34 6.72
N THR A 506 -12.08 11.39 6.25
CA THR A 506 -12.06 10.02 6.80
C THR A 506 -11.13 9.86 7.99
N GLY A 507 -11.29 8.77 8.74
CA GLY A 507 -10.42 8.40 9.86
C GLY A 507 -9.09 7.79 9.41
N ILE A 508 -8.15 7.67 10.36
CA ILE A 508 -6.92 6.91 10.20
C ILE A 508 -6.86 5.89 11.34
N ALA A 509 -6.60 4.62 11.02
CA ALA A 509 -6.39 3.59 12.02
C ALA A 509 -4.92 3.19 12.07
N VAL A 510 -4.42 2.94 13.28
CA VAL A 510 -3.00 2.70 13.53
C VAL A 510 -2.86 1.51 14.47
N TYR A 511 -2.00 0.57 14.11
CA TYR A 511 -1.65 -0.56 14.95
C TYR A 511 -0.15 -0.78 14.96
N SER A 512 0.46 -0.64 16.14
CA SER A 512 1.87 -0.94 16.36
C SER A 512 2.01 -2.39 16.83
N ASN A 513 2.82 -3.19 16.12
CA ASN A 513 3.14 -4.55 16.53
C ASN A 513 4.37 -4.57 17.47
N ILE A 514 4.85 -5.76 17.83
CA ILE A 514 6.07 -5.88 18.64
C ILE A 514 7.29 -5.69 17.71
N ALA A 515 8.17 -4.75 18.10
CA ALA A 515 9.43 -4.34 17.47
C ALA A 515 9.30 -3.57 16.13
N ASN A 516 9.28 -2.23 16.23
CA ASN A 516 9.60 -1.29 15.15
C ASN A 516 8.82 -1.44 13.84
N GLN A 517 7.60 -2.00 13.85
CA GLN A 517 6.72 -2.00 12.69
C GLN A 517 5.31 -1.55 13.09
N CYS A 518 4.78 -0.61 12.33
CA CYS A 518 3.45 -0.06 12.52
C CYS A 518 2.66 -0.17 11.22
N SER A 519 1.46 -0.74 11.30
CA SER A 519 0.51 -0.74 10.20
C SER A 519 -0.42 0.45 10.33
N ILE A 520 -0.59 1.18 9.22
CA ILE A 520 -1.44 2.37 9.13
C ILE A 520 -2.45 2.14 8.02
N TRP A 521 -3.74 2.31 8.33
CA TRP A 521 -4.84 2.20 7.37
C TRP A 521 -5.53 3.53 7.14
N TRP A 522 -5.95 3.75 5.89
CA TRP A 522 -6.77 4.89 5.50
C TRP A 522 -7.69 4.54 4.34
N ILE A 523 -8.68 5.38 4.11
CA ILE A 523 -9.56 5.29 2.93
C ILE A 523 -8.92 6.12 1.81
N GLY A 524 -8.63 5.48 0.70
CA GLY A 524 -8.07 6.12 -0.49
C GLY A 524 -9.08 7.02 -1.18
N GLN A 525 -8.60 8.00 -1.97
CA GLN A 525 -9.46 8.96 -2.68
C GLN A 525 -10.52 8.31 -3.59
N TYR A 526 -10.34 7.05 -3.99
CA TYR A 526 -11.28 6.28 -4.81
C TYR A 526 -12.20 5.38 -3.98
N GLY A 527 -12.22 5.53 -2.66
CA GLY A 527 -13.04 4.71 -1.75
C GLY A 527 -12.52 3.28 -1.59
N ASP A 528 -11.23 3.05 -1.78
CA ASP A 528 -10.53 1.81 -1.49
C ASP A 528 -9.92 1.82 -0.07
N LEU A 529 -9.75 0.65 0.55
CA LEU A 529 -9.08 0.55 1.84
C LEU A 529 -7.60 0.26 1.61
N ARG A 530 -6.73 1.17 2.06
CA ARG A 530 -5.27 1.06 1.90
C ARG A 530 -4.60 0.81 3.23
N ARG A 531 -3.47 0.11 3.17
CA ARG A 531 -2.54 -0.07 4.29
C ARG A 531 -1.12 0.22 3.85
N THR A 532 -0.33 0.77 4.76
CA THR A 532 1.13 0.72 4.65
C THR A 532 1.75 0.24 5.96
N ASN A 533 2.96 -0.33 5.86
CA ASN A 533 3.75 -0.72 7.02
C ASN A 533 4.95 0.22 7.13
N VAL A 534 5.05 0.91 8.26
CA VAL A 534 6.10 1.87 8.57
C VAL A 534 7.04 1.25 9.58
N ASP A 535 8.34 1.35 9.32
CA ASP A 535 9.38 1.10 10.29
C ASP A 535 9.89 2.46 10.81
N PRO A 536 9.48 2.88 12.02
CA PRO A 536 9.81 4.19 12.58
C PRO A 536 11.32 4.46 12.65
N THR A 537 12.13 3.43 12.91
CA THR A 537 13.60 3.56 13.03
C THR A 537 14.26 3.98 11.71
N LYS A 538 13.58 3.75 10.58
CA LYS A 538 14.04 4.12 9.24
C LYS A 538 13.52 5.46 8.75
N VAL A 539 12.57 6.08 9.46
CA VAL A 539 11.96 7.36 9.03
C VAL A 539 12.91 8.54 9.19
N SER A 540 13.84 8.46 10.15
CA SER A 540 14.90 9.46 10.36
C SER A 540 16.01 9.39 9.30
N SER A 541 16.29 8.21 8.74
CA SER A 541 17.46 7.94 7.91
C SER A 541 17.21 7.91 6.39
N THR A 542 15.95 7.93 5.92
CA THR A 542 15.62 7.86 4.49
C THR A 542 14.80 9.07 4.00
N PRO A 543 15.16 9.69 2.86
CA PRO A 543 14.37 10.76 2.26
C PRO A 543 13.10 10.16 1.62
N THR A 544 11.96 10.35 2.28
CA THR A 544 10.62 9.86 1.87
C THR A 544 10.60 8.36 1.58
N PRO A 545 10.32 7.52 2.58
CA PRO A 545 10.26 6.09 2.33
C PRO A 545 9.10 5.82 1.38
N ASN A 546 9.40 5.22 0.22
CA ASN A 546 8.42 4.56 -0.64
C ASN A 546 7.90 3.33 0.11
N TRP A 547 7.15 3.55 1.20
CA TRP A 547 6.56 2.46 1.95
C TRP A 547 5.62 1.70 1.01
N PRO A 548 5.72 0.37 0.96
CA PRO A 548 4.83 -0.40 0.11
C PRO A 548 3.39 -0.12 0.55
N VAL A 549 2.54 0.18 -0.43
CA VAL A 549 1.11 0.36 -0.21
C VAL A 549 0.40 -0.91 -0.65
N PHE A 550 -0.39 -1.44 0.26
CA PHE A 550 -1.25 -2.59 0.03
C PHE A 550 -2.67 -2.08 -0.13
N GLU A 551 -3.32 -2.49 -1.21
CA GLU A 551 -4.75 -2.34 -1.35
C GLU A 551 -5.39 -3.55 -0.65
N GLU A 552 -6.19 -3.30 0.38
CA GLU A 552 -6.83 -4.36 1.16
C GLU A 552 -8.25 -4.62 0.63
N VAL A 553 -8.94 -3.57 0.18
CA VAL A 553 -10.26 -3.64 -0.46
C VAL A 553 -10.31 -2.66 -1.63
N GLY A 554 -10.89 -3.08 -2.75
CA GLY A 554 -10.87 -2.36 -4.03
C GLY A 554 -11.62 -1.01 -4.05
N PRO A 555 -11.57 -0.25 -5.16
CA PRO A 555 -12.18 1.07 -5.30
C PRO A 555 -13.69 1.02 -5.20
N GLY A 556 -14.30 2.07 -4.65
CA GLY A 556 -15.75 2.14 -4.43
C GLY A 556 -16.27 1.11 -3.42
N SER A 557 -15.40 0.57 -2.56
CA SER A 557 -15.80 -0.41 -1.54
C SER A 557 -16.07 0.22 -0.18
N CYS A 558 -15.42 1.35 0.14
CA CYS A 558 -15.53 2.07 1.40
C CYS A 558 -16.35 3.34 1.26
N ARG A 559 -17.15 3.64 2.28
CA ARG A 559 -17.87 4.91 2.42
C ARG A 559 -16.95 5.98 3.01
N GLN A 560 -17.15 7.23 2.62
CA GLN A 560 -16.52 8.37 3.29
C GLN A 560 -17.06 8.51 4.72
N THR A 561 -16.27 8.09 5.70
CA THR A 561 -16.61 8.20 7.12
C THR A 561 -15.35 8.26 7.98
N ARG A 562 -15.51 8.79 9.20
CA ARG A 562 -14.48 8.77 10.25
C ARG A 562 -14.30 7.38 10.87
N SER A 563 -15.26 6.49 10.64
CA SER A 563 -15.32 5.13 11.17
C SER A 563 -14.33 4.19 10.47
N LEU A 564 -13.09 4.21 10.96
CA LEU A 564 -12.05 3.25 10.64
C LEU A 564 -11.32 2.91 11.94
N ILE A 565 -11.45 1.66 12.40
CA ILE A 565 -10.87 1.23 13.67
C ILE A 565 -10.06 -0.05 13.48
N VAL A 566 -9.02 -0.20 14.30
CA VAL A 566 -8.22 -1.42 14.39
C VAL A 566 -8.13 -1.83 15.84
N GLN A 567 -8.31 -3.14 16.09
CA GLN A 567 -8.33 -3.68 17.43
C GLN A 567 -7.58 -4.99 17.48
N LYS A 568 -6.64 -5.09 18.43
CA LYS A 568 -6.00 -6.35 18.77
C LYS A 568 -7.01 -7.25 19.45
N LEU A 569 -7.16 -8.47 18.94
CA LEU A 569 -8.03 -9.50 19.52
C LEU A 569 -7.24 -10.49 20.38
N SER A 570 -6.02 -10.86 19.94
CA SER A 570 -5.15 -11.79 20.67
C SER A 570 -3.68 -11.53 20.35
N GLY A 571 -2.77 -12.35 20.91
CA GLY A 571 -1.36 -12.33 20.53
C GLY A 571 -1.09 -12.69 19.07
N THR A 572 -2.07 -13.27 18.37
CA THR A 572 -1.94 -13.81 17.01
C THR A 572 -2.90 -13.17 16.01
N GLN A 573 -3.76 -12.26 16.43
CA GLN A 573 -4.78 -11.67 15.56
C GLN A 573 -5.12 -10.23 15.95
N PHE A 574 -5.31 -9.39 14.93
CA PHE A 574 -5.98 -8.10 15.04
C PHE A 574 -6.97 -7.94 13.88
N ASP A 575 -8.02 -7.17 14.12
CA ASP A 575 -9.11 -6.96 13.17
C ASP A 575 -9.24 -5.46 12.84
N VAL A 576 -9.56 -5.17 11.58
CA VAL A 576 -9.82 -3.82 11.08
C VAL A 576 -11.28 -3.73 10.64
N PHE A 577 -12.00 -2.71 11.12
CA PHE A 577 -13.39 -2.47 10.74
C PHE A 577 -13.54 -1.14 10.02
N TYR A 578 -14.40 -1.16 9.00
CA TYR A 578 -14.72 -0.01 8.16
C TYR A 578 -16.20 -0.07 7.75
N VAL A 579 -16.69 1.03 7.17
CA VAL A 579 -18.05 1.09 6.60
C VAL A 579 -17.96 0.96 5.08
N ASN A 580 -18.67 -0.01 4.51
CA ASN A 580 -18.70 -0.20 3.07
C ASN A 580 -19.59 0.84 2.36
N THR A 581 -19.55 0.91 1.02
CA THR A 581 -20.33 1.89 0.24
C THR A 581 -21.84 1.75 0.36
N LYS A 582 -22.36 0.59 0.79
CA LYS A 582 -23.78 0.40 1.11
C LYS A 582 -24.13 0.92 2.50
N GLY A 583 -23.17 1.46 3.23
CA GLY A 583 -23.33 1.92 4.60
C GLY A 583 -23.28 0.81 5.64
N ALA A 584 -22.92 -0.42 5.28
CA ALA A 584 -22.88 -1.54 6.21
C ALA A 584 -21.48 -1.73 6.83
N LEU A 585 -21.45 -2.20 8.07
CA LEU A 585 -20.20 -2.60 8.75
C LEU A 585 -19.54 -3.77 8.02
N ALA A 586 -18.24 -3.65 7.76
CA ALA A 586 -17.40 -4.68 7.18
C ALA A 586 -16.08 -4.76 7.96
N GLY A 587 -15.41 -5.91 7.89
CA GLY A 587 -14.14 -6.08 8.60
C GLY A 587 -13.17 -7.02 7.90
N LEU A 588 -11.92 -6.94 8.33
CA LEU A 588 -10.81 -7.75 7.87
C LEU A 588 -10.04 -8.27 9.08
N ALA A 589 -9.87 -9.58 9.18
CA ALA A 589 -9.08 -10.23 10.20
C ALA A 589 -7.66 -10.49 9.69
N TYR A 590 -6.65 -10.11 10.47
CA TYR A 590 -5.24 -10.33 10.14
C TYR A 590 -4.60 -11.26 11.15
N SER A 591 -3.96 -12.32 10.64
CA SER A 591 -3.09 -13.17 11.45
C SER A 591 -1.71 -12.51 11.60
N LEU A 592 -1.22 -12.42 12.83
CA LEU A 592 0.11 -11.90 13.20
C LEU A 592 1.23 -12.91 12.99
#